data_AF-A0A2K9J3P0-F1
#
_entry.id   AF-A0A2K9J3P0-F1
#
_cell.length_a   1.000
_cell.length_b   1.000
_cell.length_c   1.000
_cell.angle_alpha   90.00
_cell.angle_beta   90.00
_cell.angle_gamma   90.00
#
_symmetry.space_group_name_H-M   'P 1'
#
loop_
_entity.id
_entity.type
_entity.pdbx_description
1 polymer ?
#
loop_
_entity_poly.entity_id
_entity_poly.type
_entity_poly.pdbx_seq_one_letter_code
_entity_poly.pdbx_strand_id
1 'polypeptide(L)'
;MINKSINQLCEEAFKIAKSKGWHDEPRETGTLLALIHSEVSEALEADRKGNQENFEEELADVCIRIFDLCGFRDIDLEDVIHTKMERNKGRSYKHGNKAY
;
A
#
# COMPACT_ATOMS: atom_id res chain seq x y z
N MET A 1 20.90 4.43 6.67
CA MET A 1 19.61 4.43 5.93
C MET A 1 19.44 3.08 5.28
N ILE A 2 18.25 2.49 5.37
CA ILE A 2 17.92 1.25 4.67
C ILE A 2 17.74 1.61 3.19
N ASN A 3 18.46 0.94 2.28
CA ASN A 3 18.32 1.12 0.84
C ASN A 3 17.68 -0.15 0.25
N LYS A 4 16.35 -0.20 0.25
CA LYS A 4 15.55 -1.26 -0.37
C LYS A 4 14.69 -0.66 -1.48
N SER A 5 14.61 -1.35 -2.60
CA SER A 5 13.64 -1.07 -3.67
C SER A 5 12.22 -1.40 -3.21
N ILE A 6 11.21 -0.89 -3.92
CA ILE A 6 9.80 -1.20 -3.62
C ILE A 6 9.53 -2.70 -3.76
N ASN A 7 10.13 -3.34 -4.76
CA ASN A 7 9.96 -4.78 -4.97
C ASN A 7 10.59 -5.60 -3.83
N GLN A 8 11.73 -5.17 -3.28
CA GLN A 8 12.30 -5.81 -2.08
C GLN A 8 11.41 -5.63 -0.84
N LEU A 9 10.74 -4.49 -0.70
CA LEU A 9 9.76 -4.28 0.38
C LEU A 9 8.53 -5.16 0.21
N CYS A 10 8.04 -5.35 -1.03
CA CYS A 10 6.94 -6.28 -1.34
C CYS A 10 7.30 -7.72 -0.97
N GLU A 11 8.50 -8.18 -1.37
CA GLU A 11 8.98 -9.51 -1.04
C GLU A 11 9.12 -9.73 0.48
N GLU A 12 9.66 -8.74 1.19
CA GLU A 12 9.85 -8.82 2.64
C GLU A 12 8.52 -8.80 3.40
N ALA A 13 7.60 -7.89 3.06
CA ALA A 13 6.28 -7.81 3.67
C ALA A 13 5.52 -9.14 3.51
N PHE A 14 5.54 -9.71 2.30
CA PHE A 14 4.93 -11.01 2.03
C PHE A 14 5.58 -12.14 2.82
N LYS A 15 6.92 -12.21 2.87
CA LYS A 15 7.63 -13.24 3.66
C LYS A 15 7.29 -13.15 5.14
N ILE A 16 7.23 -11.94 5.70
CA ILE A 16 6.85 -11.71 7.09
C ILE A 16 5.40 -12.17 7.30
N ALA A 17 4.46 -11.71 6.48
CA ALA A 17 3.06 -12.09 6.60
C ALA A 17 2.86 -13.61 6.51
N LYS A 18 3.53 -14.26 5.56
CA LYS A 18 3.51 -15.71 5.40
C LYS A 18 4.11 -16.43 6.62
N SER A 19 5.22 -15.95 7.16
CA SER A 19 5.84 -16.53 8.37
C SER A 19 4.95 -16.45 9.63
N LYS A 20 3.95 -15.57 9.61
CA LYS A 20 2.95 -15.39 10.68
C LYS A 20 1.63 -16.11 10.41
N GLY A 21 1.55 -16.90 9.33
CA GLY A 21 0.36 -17.68 8.98
C GLY A 21 -0.76 -16.89 8.28
N TRP A 22 -0.52 -15.64 7.88
CA TRP A 22 -1.54 -14.82 7.20
C TRP A 22 -1.91 -15.36 5.80
N HIS A 23 -1.09 -16.26 5.25
CA HIS A 23 -1.29 -16.89 3.93
C HIS A 23 -1.41 -18.43 4.01
N ASP A 24 -1.66 -18.99 5.20
CA ASP A 24 -1.83 -20.45 5.36
C ASP A 24 -3.13 -20.94 4.70
N GLU A 25 -4.17 -20.11 4.74
CA GLU A 25 -5.45 -20.35 4.09
C GLU A 25 -5.68 -19.38 2.93
N PRO A 26 -6.35 -19.81 1.84
CA PRO A 26 -6.70 -18.92 0.74
C PRO A 26 -7.57 -17.75 1.21
N ARG A 27 -7.22 -16.54 0.77
CA ARG A 27 -8.03 -15.33 0.98
C ARG A 27 -8.48 -14.75 -0.34
N GLU A 28 -9.74 -14.31 -0.38
CA GLU A 28 -10.27 -13.60 -1.53
C GLU A 28 -9.57 -12.24 -1.68
N THR A 29 -9.43 -11.79 -2.93
CA THR A 29 -8.88 -10.45 -3.22
C THR A 29 -9.66 -9.36 -2.49
N GLY A 30 -11.00 -9.49 -2.39
CA GLY A 30 -11.86 -8.53 -1.71
C GLY A 30 -11.50 -8.38 -0.22
N THR A 31 -11.16 -9.47 0.46
CA THR A 31 -10.72 -9.43 1.86
C THR A 31 -9.41 -8.67 2.01
N LEU A 32 -8.42 -8.93 1.16
CA LEU A 32 -7.13 -8.23 1.21
C LEU A 32 -7.29 -6.73 0.94
N LEU A 33 -8.15 -6.35 -0.01
CA LEU A 33 -8.48 -4.96 -0.29
C LEU A 33 -9.23 -4.28 0.88
N ALA A 34 -10.12 -5.00 1.56
CA ALA A 34 -10.82 -4.49 2.74
C ALA A 34 -9.86 -4.24 3.91
N LEU A 35 -8.84 -5.07 4.09
CA LEU A 35 -7.78 -4.86 5.08
C LEU A 35 -6.94 -3.61 4.76
N ILE A 36 -6.59 -3.36 3.50
CA ILE A 36 -5.93 -2.10 3.13
C ILE A 36 -6.84 -0.90 3.46
N HIS A 37 -8.14 -1.03 3.21
CA HIS A 37 -9.11 0.02 3.51
C HIS A 37 -9.28 0.28 5.02
N SER A 38 -9.12 -0.73 5.89
CA SER A 38 -9.17 -0.51 7.33
C SER A 38 -8.01 0.37 7.80
N GLU A 39 -6.77 0.12 7.35
CA GLU A 39 -5.61 0.94 7.75
C GLU A 39 -5.79 2.41 7.30
N VAL A 40 -6.40 2.66 6.13
CA VAL A 40 -6.74 4.02 5.69
C VAL A 40 -7.77 4.68 6.62
N SER A 41 -8.72 3.91 7.14
CA SER A 41 -9.74 4.40 8.08
C SER A 41 -9.14 4.70 9.45
N GLU A 42 -8.19 3.88 9.90
CA GLU A 42 -7.42 4.09 11.14
C GLU A 42 -6.55 5.34 11.04
N ALA A 43 -5.89 5.56 9.90
CA ALA A 43 -5.15 6.81 9.63
C ALA A 43 -6.08 8.04 9.73
N LEU A 44 -7.27 7.99 9.12
CA LEU A 44 -8.24 9.08 9.22
C LEU A 44 -8.71 9.32 10.66
N GLU A 45 -8.87 8.27 11.45
CA GLU A 45 -9.23 8.39 12.86
C GLU A 45 -8.11 9.03 13.69
N ALA A 46 -6.86 8.64 13.44
CA ALA A 46 -5.69 9.22 14.09
C ALA A 46 -5.56 10.72 13.79
N ASP A 47 -5.72 11.13 12.52
CA ASP A 47 -5.71 12.53 12.09
C ASP A 47 -6.80 13.35 12.82
N ARG A 48 -8.03 12.83 12.87
CA ARG A 48 -9.16 13.49 13.58
C ARG A 48 -8.90 13.70 15.07
N LYS A 49 -8.11 12.82 15.68
CA LYS A 49 -7.72 12.90 17.10
C LYS A 49 -6.49 13.77 17.33
N GLY A 50 -5.83 14.26 16.28
CA GLY A 50 -4.55 14.98 16.37
C GLY A 50 -3.41 14.07 16.83
N ASN A 51 -3.52 12.75 16.61
CA ASN A 51 -2.49 11.78 16.97
C ASN A 51 -1.55 11.57 15.77
N GLN A 52 -0.55 12.45 15.65
CA GLN A 52 0.39 12.45 14.53
C GLN A 52 1.24 11.17 14.43
N GLU A 53 1.69 10.63 15.57
CA GLU A 53 2.50 9.41 15.62
C GLU A 53 1.71 8.22 15.07
N ASN A 54 0.48 8.03 15.54
CA ASN A 54 -0.38 6.96 15.04
C ASN A 54 -0.75 7.20 13.57
N PHE A 55 -0.98 8.44 13.15
CA PHE A 55 -1.25 8.74 11.74
C PHE A 55 -0.10 8.28 10.82
N GLU A 56 1.14 8.53 11.21
CA GLU A 56 2.33 8.07 10.47
C GLU A 56 2.46 6.54 10.47
N GLU A 57 2.16 5.89 11.60
CA GLU A 57 2.15 4.43 11.72
C GLU A 57 1.09 3.78 10.81
N GLU A 58 -0.14 4.28 10.80
CA GLU A 58 -1.21 3.73 9.95
C GLU A 58 -0.91 3.93 8.46
N LEU A 59 -0.28 5.03 8.06
CA LEU A 59 0.17 5.22 6.68
C LEU A 59 1.27 4.21 6.28
N ALA A 60 2.13 3.84 7.23
CA ALA A 60 3.10 2.76 7.00
C ALA A 60 2.39 1.41 6.85
N ASP A 61 1.36 1.13 7.66
CA ASP A 61 0.58 -0.10 7.58
C ASP A 61 -0.21 -0.21 6.26
N VAL A 62 -0.78 0.89 5.76
CA VAL A 62 -1.34 0.94 4.39
C VAL A 62 -0.31 0.47 3.35
N CYS A 63 0.92 1.00 3.42
CA CYS A 63 2.00 0.60 2.51
C CYS A 63 2.35 -0.88 2.68
N ILE A 64 2.50 -1.36 3.91
CA ILE A 64 2.85 -2.75 4.21
C ILE A 64 1.78 -3.73 3.70
N ARG A 65 0.49 -3.40 3.85
CA ARG A 65 -0.61 -4.23 3.30
C ARG A 65 -0.60 -4.28 1.78
N ILE A 66 -0.30 -3.16 1.12
CA ILE A 66 -0.12 -3.11 -0.34
C ILE A 66 1.08 -3.97 -0.75
N PHE A 67 2.21 -3.84 -0.05
CA PHE A 67 3.43 -4.59 -0.30
C PHE A 67 3.24 -6.10 -0.12
N ASP A 68 2.55 -6.52 0.95
CA ASP A 68 2.17 -7.92 1.17
C ASP A 68 1.29 -8.44 0.03
N LEU A 69 0.24 -7.70 -0.36
CA LEU A 69 -0.62 -8.07 -1.47
C LEU A 69 0.15 -8.20 -2.79
N CYS A 70 1.03 -7.25 -3.10
CA CYS A 70 1.85 -7.28 -4.31
C CYS A 70 2.85 -8.44 -4.29
N GLY A 71 3.53 -8.69 -3.17
CA GLY A 71 4.43 -9.82 -3.01
C GLY A 71 3.72 -11.17 -3.10
N PHE A 72 2.51 -11.28 -2.55
CA PHE A 72 1.67 -12.47 -2.68
C PHE A 72 1.23 -12.73 -4.13
N ARG A 73 0.95 -11.67 -4.89
CA ARG A 73 0.45 -11.73 -6.27
C ARG A 73 1.54 -11.70 -7.34
N ASP A 74 2.81 -11.62 -6.95
CA ASP A 74 3.95 -11.45 -7.86
C ASP A 74 3.80 -10.23 -8.79
N ILE A 75 3.42 -9.08 -8.19
CA ILE A 75 3.24 -7.81 -8.91
C ILE A 75 4.52 -6.98 -8.79
N ASP A 76 5.08 -6.58 -9.94
CA ASP A 76 6.15 -5.56 -10.01
C ASP A 76 5.57 -4.17 -9.73
N LEU A 77 5.39 -3.87 -8.44
CA LEU A 77 4.79 -2.61 -8.01
C LEU A 77 5.68 -1.41 -8.34
N GLU A 78 7.00 -1.59 -8.32
CA GLU A 78 7.96 -0.54 -8.65
C GLU A 78 7.81 -0.07 -10.09
N ASP A 79 7.80 -0.98 -11.07
CA ASP A 79 7.59 -0.64 -12.48
C ASP A 79 6.20 -0.03 -12.72
N VAL A 80 5.16 -0.58 -12.09
CA VAL A 80 3.79 -0.06 -12.19
C VAL A 80 3.71 1.37 -11.67
N ILE A 81 4.36 1.69 -10.55
CA ILE A 81 4.42 3.05 -10.00
C ILE A 81 5.17 3.96 -10.97
N HIS A 82 6.36 3.57 -11.43
CA HIS A 82 7.16 4.38 -12.37
C HIS A 82 6.38 4.69 -13.64
N THR A 83 5.82 3.67 -14.28
CA THR A 83 4.99 3.81 -15.49
C THR A 83 3.79 4.72 -15.25
N LYS A 84 3.13 4.58 -14.09
CA LYS A 84 1.98 5.42 -13.74
C LYS A 84 2.38 6.88 -13.52
N MET A 85 3.50 7.13 -12.84
CA MET A 85 4.01 8.48 -12.59
C MET A 85 4.41 9.17 -13.89
N GLU A 86 5.11 8.49 -14.80
CA GLU A 86 5.44 9.04 -16.13
C GLU A 86 4.18 9.39 -16.92
N ARG A 87 3.17 8.50 -16.92
CA ARG A 87 1.88 8.81 -17.54
C ARG A 87 1.19 10.00 -16.88
N ASN A 88 1.30 10.17 -15.55
CA ASN A 88 0.68 11.27 -14.83
C ASN A 88 1.35 12.63 -15.13
N LYS A 89 2.68 12.67 -15.33
CA LYS A 89 3.42 13.87 -15.73
C LYS A 89 2.90 14.48 -17.04
N GLY A 90 2.48 13.62 -17.97
CA GLY A 90 1.91 14.05 -19.24
C GLY A 90 0.45 14.53 -19.18
N ARG A 91 -0.20 14.51 -18.02
CA ARG A 91 -1.62 14.88 -17.91
C ARG A 91 -1.78 16.39 -17.73
N SER A 92 -2.85 16.94 -18.31
CA SER A 92 -3.24 18.33 -18.07
C SER A 92 -3.61 18.56 -16.60
N TYR A 93 -3.53 19.83 -16.17
CA TYR A 93 -3.90 20.26 -14.83
C TYR A 93 -5.32 19.76 -14.46
N LYS A 94 -5.42 19.07 -13.31
CA LYS A 94 -6.64 18.39 -12.83
C LYS A 94 -7.32 17.48 -13.87
N HIS A 95 -6.56 16.92 -14.80
CA HIS A 95 -7.06 16.03 -15.87
C HIS A 95 -8.26 16.62 -16.62
N GLY A 96 -8.25 17.94 -16.84
CA GLY A 96 -9.37 18.66 -17.44
C GLY A 96 -10.51 18.97 -16.45
N ASN A 97 -10.19 19.51 -15.26
CA ASN A 97 -11.16 19.89 -14.22
C ASN A 97 -11.97 18.73 -13.59
N LYS A 98 -11.42 17.51 -13.52
CA LYS A 98 -12.03 16.49 -12.65
C LYS A 98 -11.87 16.91 -11.18
N ALA A 99 -12.96 16.75 -10.42
CA ALA A 99 -13.05 17.14 -9.01
C ALA A 99 -12.54 16.05 -8.04
N TYR A 100 -11.99 14.95 -8.58
CA TYR A 100 -11.43 13.84 -7.83
C TYR A 100 -10.14 13.36 -8.49
#